data_AF-A0A9X5HE94-F1
#
_entry.id   AF-A0A9X5HE94-F1
#
_cell.length_a   1.000
_cell.length_b   1.000
_cell.length_c   1.000
_cell.angle_alpha   90.00
_cell.angle_beta   90.00
_cell.angle_gamma   90.00
#
_symmetry.space_group_name_H-M   'P 1'
#
loop_
_entity.id
_entity.type
_entity.pdbx_description
1 polymer ?
#
loop_
_entity_poly.entity_id
_entity_poly.type
_entity_poly.pdbx_seq_one_letter_code
_entity_poly.pdbx_strand_id
1 'polypeptide(L)'
;WVPLLLLAWAIAGVVGVRLCRAAVREAAAAGDGAGERRGLTLYEAAFLSGGPARVADLTLVAMARQRRLLLAHTGWATVVDPRGRDDMERTVIGAIGPEGQSRIAP
;
A
#
# COMPACT_ATOMS: atom_id res chain seq x y z
N TRP A 1 -13.09 31.62 -32.64
CA TRP A 1 -12.03 30.59 -32.74
C TRP A 1 -11.29 30.36 -31.43
N VAL A 2 -10.81 31.40 -30.75
CA VAL A 2 -10.22 31.30 -29.39
C VAL A 2 -11.07 30.48 -28.38
N PRO A 3 -12.42 30.65 -28.28
CA PRO A 3 -13.20 29.83 -27.34
C PRO A 3 -13.28 28.35 -27.73
N LEU A 4 -13.27 28.03 -29.02
CA LEU A 4 -13.19 26.64 -29.53
C LEU A 4 -11.84 25.99 -29.19
N LEU A 5 -10.76 26.77 -29.24
CA LEU A 5 -9.41 26.30 -28.96
C LEU A 5 -9.20 26.04 -27.45
N LEU A 6 -9.75 26.90 -26.59
CA LEU A 6 -9.79 26.69 -25.14
C LEU A 6 -10.60 25.45 -24.76
N LEU A 7 -11.74 25.23 -25.41
CA LEU A 7 -12.58 24.06 -25.17
C LEU A 7 -11.86 22.76 -25.56
N ALA A 8 -11.19 22.73 -26.72
CA ALA A 8 -10.41 21.57 -27.16
C ALA A 8 -9.26 21.26 -26.20
N TRP A 9 -8.55 22.29 -25.70
CA TRP A 9 -7.46 22.13 -24.74
C TRP A 9 -7.96 21.60 -23.38
N ALA A 10 -9.10 22.11 -22.90
CA ALA A 10 -9.73 21.63 -21.68
C ALA A 10 -10.13 20.15 -21.78
N ILE A 11 -10.70 19.72 -22.91
CA ILE A 11 -11.08 18.32 -23.14
C ILE A 11 -9.84 17.41 -23.14
N ALA A 12 -8.77 17.81 -23.83
CA ALA A 12 -7.52 17.05 -23.85
C ALA A 12 -6.92 16.90 -22.44
N GLY A 13 -6.89 17.98 -21.65
CA GLY A 13 -6.44 17.95 -20.26
C GLY A 13 -7.29 17.04 -19.38
N VAL A 14 -8.62 17.11 -19.49
CA VAL A 14 -9.54 16.28 -18.71
C VAL A 14 -9.38 14.79 -19.03
N VAL A 15 -9.25 14.44 -20.32
CA VAL A 15 -9.05 13.04 -20.74
C VAL A 15 -7.70 12.52 -20.25
N GLY A 16 -6.62 13.31 -20.37
CA GLY A 16 -5.31 12.94 -19.86
C GLY A 16 -5.31 12.72 -18.34
N VAL A 17 -5.90 13.63 -17.57
CA VAL A 17 -6.04 13.48 -16.11
C VAL A 17 -6.88 12.26 -15.74
N ARG A 18 -7.97 11.99 -16.47
CA ARG A 18 -8.82 10.81 -16.23
C ARG A 18 -8.07 9.51 -16.50
N LEU A 19 -7.31 9.43 -17.60
CA LEU A 19 -6.45 8.28 -17.94
C LEU A 19 -5.34 8.08 -16.90
N CYS A 20 -4.61 9.13 -16.53
CA CYS A 20 -3.58 9.04 -15.49
C CYS A 20 -4.18 8.56 -14.16
N ARG A 21 -5.36 9.06 -13.78
CA ARG A 21 -6.03 8.62 -12.55
C ARG A 21 -6.54 7.18 -12.65
N ALA A 22 -7.03 6.75 -13.81
CA ALA A 22 -7.44 5.37 -14.03
C ALA A 22 -6.22 4.43 -13.92
N ALA A 23 -5.12 4.75 -14.59
CA ALA A 23 -3.89 3.98 -14.54
C ALA A 23 -3.30 3.90 -13.12
N VAL A 24 -3.30 4.99 -12.35
CA VAL A 24 -2.85 4.99 -10.95
C VAL A 24 -3.76 4.15 -10.06
N ARG A 25 -5.09 4.19 -10.30
CA ARG A 25 -6.04 3.35 -9.56
C ARG A 25 -5.89 1.88 -9.89
N GLU A 26 -5.70 1.54 -11.16
CA GLU A 26 -5.41 0.16 -11.59
C GLU A 26 -4.07 -0.32 -11.06
N ALA A 27 -3.02 0.51 -11.06
CA ALA A 27 -1.74 0.16 -10.46
C ALA A 27 -1.86 -0.06 -8.94
N ALA A 28 -2.67 0.75 -8.25
CA ALA A 28 -2.96 0.56 -6.83
C ALA A 28 -3.78 -0.73 -6.57
N ALA A 29 -4.77 -1.04 -7.41
CA ALA A 29 -5.59 -2.24 -7.31
C ALA A 29 -4.84 -3.52 -7.73
N ALA A 30 -3.94 -3.43 -8.70
CA ALA A 30 -3.03 -4.52 -9.08
C ALA A 30 -2.05 -4.84 -7.94
N GLY A 31 -1.69 -3.84 -7.12
CA GLY A 31 -0.96 -4.06 -5.87
C GLY A 31 -1.70 -4.95 -4.86
N ASP A 32 -3.03 -5.01 -4.92
CA ASP A 32 -3.86 -5.86 -4.04
C ASP A 32 -4.13 -7.27 -4.64
N GLY A 33 -3.77 -7.54 -5.90
CA GLY A 33 -4.16 -8.79 -6.60
C GLY A 33 -3.13 -9.42 -7.55
N ALA A 34 -1.91 -8.89 -7.67
CA ALA A 34 -0.89 -9.42 -8.59
C ALA A 34 -0.12 -10.62 -8.00
N GLY A 35 -0.83 -11.71 -7.73
CA GLY A 35 -0.25 -12.98 -7.29
C GLY A 35 0.30 -13.88 -8.42
N GLU A 36 0.13 -13.57 -9.71
CA GLU A 36 0.26 -14.63 -10.73
C GLU A 36 0.99 -14.34 -12.05
N ARG A 37 1.55 -13.14 -12.26
CA ARG A 37 2.34 -12.85 -13.48
C ARG A 37 3.81 -12.52 -13.18
N ARG A 38 4.57 -13.56 -12.80
CA ARG A 38 6.02 -13.76 -13.07
C ARG A 38 6.94 -12.53 -12.86
N GLY A 39 6.67 -11.76 -11.82
CA GLY A 39 7.60 -10.78 -11.24
C GLY A 39 7.77 -11.10 -9.76
N LEU A 40 8.92 -10.73 -9.19
CA LEU A 40 9.12 -10.80 -7.74
C LEU A 40 7.98 -10.06 -7.05
N THR A 41 7.27 -10.74 -6.15
CA THR A 41 6.26 -10.08 -5.32
C THR A 41 6.93 -9.00 -4.46
N LEU A 42 6.16 -8.02 -4.00
CA LEU A 42 6.72 -6.93 -3.16
C LEU A 42 7.42 -7.48 -1.90
N TYR A 43 6.87 -8.56 -1.33
CA TYR A 43 7.44 -9.27 -0.19
C TYR A 43 8.73 -10.01 -0.54
N GLU A 44 8.80 -10.70 -1.68
CA GLU A 44 10.04 -11.35 -2.15
C GLU A 44 11.13 -10.32 -2.49
N ALA A 45 10.77 -9.21 -3.13
CA ALA A 45 11.71 -8.13 -3.39
C ALA A 45 12.25 -7.53 -2.08
N ALA A 46 11.39 -7.33 -1.08
CA ALA A 46 11.81 -6.89 0.25
C ALA A 46 12.75 -7.89 0.91
N PHE A 47 12.41 -9.19 0.85
CA PHE A 47 13.25 -10.28 1.36
C PHE A 47 14.62 -10.32 0.71
N LEU A 48 14.70 -10.22 -0.61
CA LEU A 48 15.98 -10.19 -1.32
C LEU A 48 16.79 -8.92 -1.00
N SER A 49 16.14 -7.79 -0.75
CA SER A 49 16.81 -6.52 -0.48
C SER A 49 17.30 -6.35 0.97
N GLY A 50 16.77 -7.12 1.92
CA GLY A 50 17.05 -6.88 3.34
C GLY A 50 16.56 -7.98 4.30
N GLY A 51 16.27 -9.17 3.78
CA GLY A 51 15.85 -10.32 4.57
C GLY A 51 14.45 -10.17 5.19
N PRO A 52 14.13 -11.04 6.17
CA PRO A 52 12.79 -11.10 6.75
C PRO A 52 12.39 -9.84 7.53
N ALA A 53 13.35 -9.12 8.12
CA ALA A 53 13.09 -7.85 8.80
C ALA A 53 12.52 -6.81 7.83
N ARG A 54 13.09 -6.72 6.62
CA ARG A 54 12.61 -5.79 5.58
C ARG A 54 11.20 -6.14 5.08
N VAL A 55 10.85 -7.43 5.07
CA VAL A 55 9.49 -7.87 4.77
C VAL A 55 8.52 -7.39 5.84
N ALA A 56 8.86 -7.57 7.12
CA ALA A 56 8.03 -7.11 8.24
C ALA A 56 7.83 -5.59 8.21
N ASP A 57 8.89 -4.81 7.96
CA ASP A 57 8.81 -3.36 7.82
C ASP A 57 7.89 -2.95 6.66
N LEU A 58 8.04 -3.62 5.51
CA LEU A 58 7.22 -3.35 4.34
C LEU A 58 5.74 -3.67 4.63
N THR A 59 5.43 -4.78 5.29
CA THR A 59 4.06 -5.12 5.70
C THR A 59 3.50 -4.08 6.68
N LEU A 60 4.27 -3.67 7.69
CA LEU A 60 3.85 -2.63 8.66
C LEU A 60 3.56 -1.29 7.96
N VAL A 61 4.44 -0.86 7.04
CA VAL A 61 4.27 0.38 6.27
C VAL A 61 3.08 0.28 5.32
N ALA A 62 2.87 -0.87 4.66
CA ALA A 62 1.72 -1.09 3.79
C ALA A 62 0.40 -0.99 4.57
N MET A 63 0.31 -1.69 5.71
CA MET A 63 -0.85 -1.62 6.61
C MET A 63 -1.09 -0.19 7.13
N ALA A 64 -0.02 0.54 7.48
CA ALA A 64 -0.11 1.92 7.95
C ALA A 64 -0.63 2.87 6.88
N ARG A 65 -0.14 2.74 5.63
CA ARG A 65 -0.63 3.53 4.49
C ARG A 65 -2.10 3.27 4.17
N GLN A 66 -2.57 2.04 4.39
CA GLN A 66 -3.98 1.66 4.23
C GLN A 66 -4.86 2.03 5.44
N ARG A 67 -4.31 2.73 6.45
CA ARG A 67 -4.98 3.10 7.72
C ARG A 67 -5.49 1.90 8.54
N ARG A 68 -4.86 0.74 8.37
CA ARG A 68 -5.21 -0.50 9.10
C ARG A 68 -4.29 -0.74 10.29
N LEU A 69 -3.18 0.00 10.35
CA LEU A 69 -2.27 0.03 11.48
C LEU A 69 -1.86 1.48 11.75
N LEU A 70 -1.76 1.86 13.01
CA LEU A 70 -1.23 3.16 13.43
C LEU A 70 0.17 2.96 14.00
N LEU A 71 1.14 3.59 13.35
CA LEU A 71 2.51 3.69 13.85
C LEU A 71 2.61 5.00 14.62
N ALA A 72 2.60 4.92 15.94
CA ALA A 72 2.80 6.07 16.78
C ALA A 72 4.28 6.46 16.78
N HIS A 73 4.55 7.77 16.72
CA HIS A 73 5.89 8.34 16.86
C HIS A 73 6.56 7.99 18.21
N THR A 74 5.78 7.47 19.17
CA THR A 74 6.24 6.96 20.47
C THR A 74 6.78 5.52 20.42
N GLY A 75 6.87 4.91 19.23
CA GLY A 75 7.37 3.53 19.05
C GLY A 75 6.32 2.46 19.30
N TRP A 76 5.03 2.77 19.09
CA TRP A 76 3.94 1.79 19.21
C TRP A 76 3.32 1.49 17.85
N ALA A 77 3.01 0.22 17.61
CA ALA A 77 2.13 -0.24 16.55
C ALA A 77 0.76 -0.58 17.15
N THR A 78 -0.31 0.01 16.63
CA THR A 78 -1.68 -0.32 17.02
C THR A 78 -2.47 -0.80 15.80
N VAL A 79 -3.04 -2.00 15.87
CA VAL A 79 -3.90 -2.57 14.83
C VAL A 79 -5.26 -1.88 14.91
N VAL A 80 -5.68 -1.25 13.80
CA VAL A 80 -6.99 -0.61 13.68
C VAL A 80 -8.02 -1.59 13.11
N ASP A 81 -7.59 -2.44 12.16
CA ASP A 81 -8.42 -3.46 11.53
C ASP A 81 -7.77 -4.84 11.73
N PRO A 82 -8.35 -5.73 12.56
CA PRO A 82 -7.77 -7.03 12.88
C PRO A 82 -7.94 -8.07 11.76
N ARG A 83 -8.64 -7.75 10.66
CA ARG A 83 -8.82 -8.69 9.55
C ARG A 83 -7.66 -8.57 8.56
N GLY A 84 -6.63 -9.40 8.69
CA GLY A 84 -5.54 -9.49 7.70
C GLY A 84 -6.05 -9.99 6.34
N ARG A 85 -5.63 -9.32 5.26
CA ARG A 85 -6.03 -9.62 3.87
C ARG A 85 -5.18 -10.72 3.26
N ASP A 86 -3.92 -10.80 3.67
CA ASP A 86 -2.96 -11.79 3.23
C ASP A 86 -2.27 -12.47 4.43
N ASP A 87 -1.42 -13.45 4.15
CA ASP A 87 -0.69 -14.18 5.17
C ASP A 87 0.28 -13.30 5.95
N MET A 88 0.95 -12.35 5.29
CA MET A 88 1.93 -11.47 5.92
C MET A 88 1.26 -10.53 6.93
N GLU A 89 0.13 -9.93 6.55
CA GLU A 89 -0.65 -9.10 7.47
C GLU A 89 -1.19 -9.90 8.65
N ARG A 90 -1.69 -11.13 8.41
CA ARG A 90 -2.15 -12.00 9.50
C ARG A 90 -1.02 -12.37 10.45
N THR A 91 0.18 -12.61 9.93
CA THR A 91 1.38 -12.83 10.74
C THR A 91 1.74 -11.60 11.57
N VAL A 92 1.72 -10.40 10.99
CA VAL A 92 2.00 -9.15 11.72
C VAL A 92 0.97 -8.90 12.82
N ILE A 93 -0.32 -9.06 12.52
CA ILE A 93 -1.40 -8.93 13.51
C ILE A 93 -1.22 -9.95 14.64
N GLY A 94 -0.91 -11.20 14.30
CA GLY A 94 -0.61 -12.24 15.29
C GLY A 94 0.61 -11.92 16.16
N ALA A 95 1.65 -11.33 15.57
CA ALA A 95 2.86 -10.93 16.29
C ALA A 95 2.64 -9.72 17.22
N ILE A 96 1.72 -8.82 16.88
CA ILE A 96 1.31 -7.71 17.76
C ILE A 96 0.55 -8.24 18.99
N GLY A 97 -0.17 -9.35 18.83
CA GLY A 97 -0.86 -10.03 19.92
C GLY A 97 -2.29 -9.51 20.15
N PRO A 98 -3.01 -10.15 21.10
CA PRO A 98 -4.46 -9.96 21.29
C PRO A 98 -4.84 -8.56 21.77
N GLU A 99 -3.92 -7.85 22.42
CA GLU A 99 -4.13 -6.46 22.87
C GLU A 99 -4.21 -5.47 21.69
N GLY A 100 -3.87 -5.91 20.47
CA GLY A 100 -3.89 -5.07 19.28
C GLY A 100 -2.83 -3.97 19.30
N GLN A 101 -1.91 -3.98 20.27
CA GLN A 101 -0.84 -3.00 20.42
C GLN A 101 0.47 -3.68 20.82
N SER A 102 1.57 -3.25 20.19
CA SER A 102 2.91 -3.74 20.49
C SER A 102 3.95 -2.64 20.35
N ARG A 103 5.02 -2.74 21.13
CA ARG A 103 6.17 -1.84 20.99
C ARG A 103 7.04 -2.27 19.82
N ILE A 104 7.38 -1.31 18.98
CA ILE A 104 8.37 -1.46 17.92
C ILE A 104 9.71 -1.08 18.55
N ALA A 105 10.63 -2.03 18.61
CA ALA A 105 11.98 -1.73 19.06
C ALA A 105 12.63 -0.70 18.11
N PRO A 106 13.32 0.33 18.62
CA PRO A 106 14.05 1.29 17.79
C PRO A 106 15.29 0.67 17.12
#